data_AF-M4PVM4-F1
#
_entry.id   AF-M4PVM4-F1
#
_cell.length_a   1.000
_cell.length_b   1.000
_cell.length_c   1.000
_cell.angle_alpha   90.00
_cell.angle_beta   90.00
_cell.angle_gamma   90.00
#
_symmetry.space_group_name_H-M   'P 1'
#
loop_
_entity.id
_entity.type
_entity.pdbx_description
1 polymer ?
#
loop_
_entity_poly.entity_id
_entity_poly.type
_entity_poly.pdbx_seq_one_letter_code
_entity_poly.pdbx_strand_id
1 'polypeptide(L)'
;MRRADLIVHRVDNTIQALRAGTAKPVRDIAWLTKLFRDRIERIEPGFGIEKLSLAAIIAEPLIEAQSASSLIEEQVTDVTPLIDVLGNRGGQRSFRVAPVASDVPERSVQRIAPTAAEDGATWPLNWPRPPRLLARPEPIEVIALLPDHPPVSFTWRGKRRRVKRADGPERIFGEWWKRSSEWVAVRDYFVVEDDVGERFWIFRAGDGVDAETGSHKWFLHGMFA
;
A
#
# COMPACT_ATOMS: atom_id res chain seq x y z
N MET A 1 13.37 -20.08 10.65
CA MET A 1 12.97 -19.11 11.69
C MET A 1 12.48 -17.83 11.03
N ARG A 2 11.41 -17.21 11.53
CA ARG A 2 10.84 -15.92 11.06
C ARG A 2 10.95 -14.80 12.08
N ARG A 3 10.97 -15.16 13.36
CA ARG A 3 11.20 -14.24 14.47
C ARG A 3 11.89 -14.96 15.62
N ALA A 4 12.91 -14.34 16.18
CA ALA A 4 13.52 -14.77 17.44
C ALA A 4 13.70 -13.60 18.40
N ASP A 5 13.57 -13.92 19.68
CA ASP A 5 13.81 -12.99 20.77
C ASP A 5 15.02 -13.46 21.57
N LEU A 6 16.00 -12.58 21.77
CA LEU A 6 17.07 -12.72 22.74
C LEU A 6 16.61 -12.06 24.03
N ILE A 7 16.32 -12.88 25.03
CA ILE A 7 15.84 -12.50 26.34
C ILE A 7 17.04 -12.39 27.28
N VAL A 8 17.21 -11.22 27.87
CA VAL A 8 18.28 -10.86 28.79
C VAL A 8 17.69 -10.77 30.20
N HIS A 9 18.09 -11.69 31.06
CA HIS A 9 17.74 -11.68 32.48
C HIS A 9 18.86 -10.98 33.26
N ARG A 10 18.52 -9.92 33.98
CA ARG A 10 19.45 -9.14 34.80
C ARG A 10 19.44 -9.60 36.25
N VAL A 11 20.52 -9.32 36.97
CA VAL A 11 20.70 -9.68 38.39
C VAL A 11 19.64 -9.06 39.31
N ASP A 12 19.09 -7.90 38.93
CA ASP A 12 18.00 -7.24 39.64
C ASP A 12 16.61 -7.84 39.32
N ASN A 13 16.57 -9.01 38.68
CA ASN A 13 15.37 -9.73 38.26
C ASN A 13 14.53 -9.00 37.19
N THR A 14 15.10 -7.96 36.54
CA THR A 14 14.47 -7.33 35.38
C THR A 14 14.79 -8.08 34.08
N ILE A 15 13.91 -7.94 33.08
CA ILE A 15 14.05 -8.62 31.79
C ILE A 15 14.05 -7.59 30.66
N GLN A 16 15.04 -7.71 29.77
CA GLN A 16 15.08 -6.98 28.51
C GLN A 16 15.01 -7.96 27.35
N ALA A 17 14.35 -7.59 26.25
CA ALA A 17 14.28 -8.44 25.07
C ALA A 17 14.73 -7.69 23.81
N LEU A 18 15.59 -8.32 23.02
CA LEU A 18 15.93 -7.90 21.67
C LEU A 18 15.26 -8.83 20.67
N ARG A 19 14.57 -8.28 19.67
CA ARG A 19 13.77 -9.08 18.72
C ARG A 19 14.29 -9.03 17.29
N ALA A 20 14.76 -10.14 16.74
CA ALA A 20 15.12 -10.27 15.33
C ALA A 20 13.99 -10.87 14.49
N GLY A 21 13.62 -10.18 13.40
CA GLY A 21 12.67 -10.69 12.40
C GLY A 21 13.33 -10.90 11.04
N THR A 22 12.86 -11.87 10.27
CA THR A 22 13.30 -12.15 8.90
C THR A 22 12.12 -12.15 7.93
N ALA A 23 12.32 -11.70 6.69
CA ALA A 23 11.31 -11.54 5.67
C ALA A 23 10.97 -12.85 4.95
N LYS A 24 11.85 -13.85 5.03
CA LYS A 24 11.61 -15.26 4.72
C LYS A 24 12.05 -16.15 5.88
N PRO A 25 11.64 -17.43 5.94
CA PRO A 25 12.20 -18.38 6.90
C PRO A 25 13.71 -18.50 6.67
N VAL A 26 14.53 -18.28 7.70
CA VAL A 26 16.00 -18.39 7.63
C VAL A 26 16.52 -19.40 8.66
N ARG A 27 17.58 -20.14 8.29
CA ARG A 27 18.36 -21.02 9.17
C ARG A 27 19.86 -20.69 9.21
N ASP A 28 20.28 -19.59 8.59
CA ASP A 28 21.67 -19.16 8.51
C ASP A 28 22.14 -18.52 9.84
N ILE A 29 23.13 -19.15 10.48
CA ILE A 29 23.67 -18.73 11.78
C ILE A 29 24.38 -17.37 11.67
N ALA A 30 25.18 -17.14 10.62
CA ALA A 30 25.94 -15.91 10.46
C ALA A 30 25.00 -14.72 10.25
N TRP A 31 23.96 -14.90 9.45
CA TRP A 31 22.93 -13.88 9.23
C TRP A 31 22.16 -13.55 10.51
N LEU A 32 21.66 -14.56 11.22
CA LEU A 32 20.93 -14.35 12.47
C LEU A 32 21.81 -13.66 13.52
N THR A 33 23.08 -14.06 13.64
CA THR A 33 24.04 -13.43 14.54
C THR A 33 24.23 -11.94 14.20
N LYS A 34 24.32 -11.60 12.92
CA LYS A 34 24.43 -10.21 12.46
C LYS A 34 23.23 -9.36 12.89
N LEU A 35 22.00 -9.87 12.72
CA LEU A 35 20.77 -9.15 13.09
C LEU A 35 20.64 -8.86 14.59
N PHE A 36 21.25 -9.69 15.45
CA PHE A 36 21.34 -9.43 16.88
C PHE A 36 22.51 -8.52 17.21
N ARG A 37 23.68 -8.73 16.61
CA ARG A 37 24.89 -7.92 16.83
C ARG A 37 24.62 -6.42 16.67
N ASP A 38 23.92 -6.04 15.62
CA ASP A 38 23.53 -4.64 15.34
C ASP A 38 22.69 -3.99 16.47
N ARG A 39 22.22 -4.77 17.45
CA ARG A 39 21.37 -4.31 18.56
C ARG A 39 21.86 -4.70 19.94
N ILE A 40 22.98 -5.42 20.06
CA ILE A 40 23.57 -5.78 21.36
C ILE A 40 23.90 -4.51 22.16
N GLU A 41 24.28 -3.42 21.50
CA GLU A 41 24.56 -2.12 22.14
C GLU A 41 23.35 -1.52 22.86
N ARG A 42 22.13 -1.97 22.56
CA ARG A 42 20.91 -1.54 23.27
C ARG A 42 20.69 -2.29 24.59
N ILE A 43 21.48 -3.33 24.86
CA ILE A 43 21.41 -4.05 26.13
C ILE A 43 21.99 -3.14 27.21
N GLU A 44 21.20 -2.83 28.22
CA GLU A 44 21.69 -2.08 29.38
C GLU A 44 22.01 -3.12 30.47
N PRO A 45 23.28 -3.43 30.75
CA PRO A 45 23.60 -4.52 31.67
C PRO A 45 23.23 -4.19 33.13
N GLY A 46 23.12 -2.91 33.50
CA GLY A 46 22.86 -2.50 34.88
C GLY A 46 23.87 -3.12 35.86
N PHE A 47 23.37 -3.85 36.85
CA PHE A 47 24.18 -4.59 37.83
C PHE A 47 24.82 -5.88 37.30
N GLY A 48 24.50 -6.29 36.07
CA GLY A 48 25.02 -7.49 35.45
C GLY A 48 23.91 -8.32 34.77
N ILE A 49 24.34 -9.20 33.88
CA ILE A 49 23.48 -10.15 33.18
C ILE A 49 23.67 -11.52 33.84
N GLU A 50 22.59 -12.13 34.28
CA GLU A 50 22.59 -13.47 34.87
C GLU A 50 22.43 -14.56 33.79
N LYS A 51 21.52 -14.34 32.83
CA LYS A 51 21.17 -15.34 31.82
C LYS A 51 20.76 -14.69 30.50
N LEU A 52 21.20 -15.30 29.41
CA LEU A 52 20.70 -15.02 28.05
C LEU A 52 19.93 -16.24 27.53
N SER A 53 18.72 -16.03 27.04
CA SER A 53 17.89 -17.07 26.43
C SER A 53 17.51 -16.66 25.01
N LEU A 54 17.82 -17.48 24.01
CA LEU A 54 17.39 -17.25 22.64
C LEU A 54 16.18 -18.13 22.32
N ALA A 55 15.06 -17.52 21.94
CA ALA A 55 13.83 -18.23 21.63
C ALA A 55 13.35 -17.92 20.20
N ALA A 56 13.06 -18.95 19.40
CA ALA A 56 12.41 -18.81 18.11
C ALA A 56 10.89 -18.66 18.29
N ILE A 57 10.42 -17.42 18.30
CA ILE A 57 9.00 -17.08 18.58
C ILE A 57 8.09 -17.42 17.41
N ILE A 58 8.57 -17.23 16.17
CA ILE A 58 7.83 -17.61 14.96
C ILE A 58 8.77 -18.43 14.08
N ALA A 59 8.32 -19.64 13.74
CA ALA A 59 8.96 -20.51 12.78
C ALA A 59 7.97 -20.86 11.67
N GLU A 60 8.47 -20.93 10.45
CA GLU A 60 7.73 -21.34 9.25
C GLU A 60 8.59 -22.39 8.53
N PRO A 61 7.98 -23.31 7.77
CA PRO A 61 8.71 -24.29 6.97
C PRO A 61 9.71 -23.62 6.04
N LEU A 62 10.93 -24.15 6.01
CA LEU A 62 11.94 -23.75 5.04
C LEU A 62 11.87 -24.72 3.86
N ILE A 63 11.34 -24.26 2.73
CA ILE A 63 11.32 -25.05 1.50
C ILE A 63 12.69 -24.91 0.84
N GLU A 64 13.37 -26.04 0.65
CA GLU A 64 14.62 -26.07 -0.09
C GLU A 64 14.32 -25.90 -1.57
N ALA A 65 14.79 -24.80 -2.16
CA ALA A 65 14.78 -24.61 -3.60
C ALA A 65 16.14 -25.05 -4.14
N GLN A 66 16.15 -26.04 -5.03
CA GLN A 66 17.35 -26.40 -5.76
C GLN A 66 17.64 -25.28 -6.76
N SER A 67 18.73 -24.56 -6.57
CA SER A 67 19.24 -23.62 -7.56
C SER A 67 19.74 -24.45 -8.75
N ALA A 68 18.91 -24.61 -9.79
CA ALA A 68 19.40 -25.13 -11.05
C ALA A 68 20.41 -24.12 -11.59
N SER A 69 21.65 -24.54 -11.79
CA SER A 69 22.67 -23.74 -12.44
C SER A 69 22.34 -23.65 -13.94
N SER A 70 21.34 -22.87 -14.30
CA SER A 70 21.07 -22.53 -15.69
C SER A 70 22.10 -21.47 -16.11
N LEU A 71 22.95 -21.81 -17.07
CA LEU A 71 23.92 -20.89 -17.69
C LEU A 71 23.23 -19.77 -18.51
N ILE A 72 21.90 -19.78 -18.58
CA ILE A 72 21.08 -18.94 -19.47
C ILE A 72 20.13 -18.03 -18.68
N GLU A 73 19.86 -18.30 -17.40
CA GLU A 73 18.92 -17.48 -16.61
C GLU A 73 19.62 -16.27 -15.96
N GLU A 74 18.95 -15.12 -16.04
CA GLU A 74 19.37 -13.87 -15.43
C GLU A 74 19.41 -14.03 -13.90
N GLN A 75 20.55 -13.71 -13.27
CA GLN A 75 20.69 -13.78 -11.81
C GLN A 75 19.78 -12.75 -11.14
N VAL A 76 18.63 -13.19 -10.64
CA VAL A 76 17.77 -12.37 -9.79
C VAL A 76 18.48 -12.15 -8.46
N THR A 77 18.83 -10.90 -8.18
CA THR A 77 19.48 -10.52 -6.91
C THR A 77 18.49 -10.68 -5.75
N ASP A 78 18.85 -11.47 -4.74
CA ASP A 78 18.01 -11.61 -3.54
C ASP A 78 18.09 -10.36 -2.66
N VAL A 79 16.99 -9.61 -2.61
CA VAL A 79 16.84 -8.42 -1.77
C VAL A 79 16.37 -8.72 -0.34
N THR A 80 16.13 -9.99 -0.01
CA THR A 80 15.67 -10.43 1.33
C THR A 80 16.58 -9.93 2.47
N PRO A 81 17.93 -10.02 2.37
CA PRO A 81 18.83 -9.52 3.42
C PRO A 81 18.68 -8.01 3.68
N LEU A 82 18.39 -7.22 2.63
CA LEU A 82 18.17 -5.78 2.78
C LEU A 82 16.85 -5.51 3.52
N ILE A 83 15.78 -6.21 3.17
CA ILE A 83 14.46 -6.09 3.81
C ILE A 83 14.58 -6.42 5.31
N ASP A 84 15.33 -7.46 5.65
CA ASP A 84 15.63 -7.86 7.03
C ASP A 84 16.33 -6.75 7.81
N VAL A 85 17.40 -6.17 7.26
CA VAL A 85 18.15 -5.08 7.92
C VAL A 85 17.26 -3.86 8.15
N LEU A 86 16.52 -3.43 7.11
CA LEU A 86 15.59 -2.29 7.22
C LEU A 86 14.49 -2.56 8.26
N GLY A 87 13.93 -3.76 8.23
CA GLY A 87 12.88 -4.20 9.16
C GLY A 87 13.32 -4.22 10.62
N ASN A 88 14.57 -4.62 10.90
CA ASN A 88 15.10 -4.68 12.26
C ASN A 88 15.57 -3.32 12.81
N ARG A 89 15.87 -2.34 11.93
CA ARG A 89 16.28 -0.97 12.32
C ARG A 89 15.10 -0.04 12.55
N GLY A 90 14.15 0.01 11.62
CA GLY A 90 13.03 0.98 11.60
C GLY A 90 11.64 0.37 11.80
N GLY A 91 11.58 -0.93 12.11
CA GLY A 91 10.34 -1.71 12.12
C GLY A 91 9.95 -2.23 10.73
N GLN A 92 9.03 -3.19 10.68
CA GLN A 92 8.54 -3.78 9.43
C GLN A 92 7.56 -2.83 8.73
N ARG A 93 8.11 -1.80 8.05
CA ARG A 93 7.34 -0.79 7.30
C ARG A 93 7.43 -0.95 5.79
N SER A 94 8.29 -1.85 5.30
CA SER A 94 8.40 -2.19 3.89
C SER A 94 7.19 -3.02 3.46
N PHE A 95 6.56 -2.65 2.35
CA PHE A 95 5.49 -3.40 1.71
C PHE A 95 5.58 -3.23 0.20
N ARG A 96 4.95 -4.15 -0.53
CA ARG A 96 4.61 -3.98 -1.95
C ARG A 96 3.13 -3.65 -2.06
N VAL A 97 2.74 -3.02 -3.16
CA VAL A 97 1.32 -2.82 -3.50
C VAL A 97 0.94 -3.85 -4.56
N ALA A 98 -0.20 -4.50 -4.37
CA ALA A 98 -0.77 -5.47 -5.31
C ALA A 98 -2.19 -5.06 -5.70
N PRO A 99 -2.64 -5.44 -6.90
CA PRO A 99 -4.02 -5.23 -7.32
C PRO A 99 -4.99 -6.08 -6.48
N VAL A 100 -6.22 -5.58 -6.40
CA VAL A 100 -7.38 -6.29 -5.85
C VAL A 100 -8.49 -6.15 -6.88
N ALA A 101 -9.23 -7.23 -7.12
CA ALA A 101 -10.40 -7.21 -8.00
C ALA A 101 -11.54 -6.39 -7.37
N SER A 102 -11.48 -5.07 -7.57
CA SER A 102 -12.46 -4.09 -7.12
C SER A 102 -12.49 -2.92 -8.10
N ASP A 103 -13.68 -2.54 -8.53
CA ASP A 103 -13.87 -1.34 -9.36
C ASP A 103 -13.73 -0.05 -8.54
N VAL A 104 -13.92 -0.14 -7.22
CA VAL A 104 -13.82 1.00 -6.32
C VAL A 104 -12.33 1.34 -6.10
N PRO A 105 -11.87 2.54 -6.49
CA PRO A 105 -10.43 2.84 -6.55
C PRO A 105 -9.70 2.66 -5.22
N GLU A 106 -10.34 3.07 -4.12
CA GLU A 106 -9.81 2.97 -2.76
C GLU A 106 -9.59 1.51 -2.30
N ARG A 107 -10.22 0.55 -2.98
CA ARG A 107 -10.19 -0.88 -2.65
C ARG A 107 -9.55 -1.74 -3.73
N SER A 108 -9.18 -1.15 -4.87
CA SER A 108 -8.47 -1.79 -5.99
C SER A 108 -6.98 -2.09 -5.69
N VAL A 109 -6.49 -1.68 -4.53
CA VAL A 109 -5.10 -1.86 -4.10
C VAL A 109 -5.01 -2.38 -2.68
N GLN A 110 -4.05 -3.27 -2.44
CA GLN A 110 -3.72 -3.75 -1.11
C GLN A 110 -2.21 -3.72 -0.85
N ARG A 111 -1.83 -3.63 0.42
CA ARG A 111 -0.45 -3.81 0.86
C ARG A 111 -0.19 -5.29 1.08
N ILE A 112 0.84 -5.81 0.43
CA ILE A 112 1.33 -7.18 0.61
C ILE A 112 2.74 -7.15 1.18
N ALA A 113 3.17 -8.28 1.73
CA ALA A 113 4.54 -8.44 2.22
C ALA A 113 5.55 -8.16 1.08
N PRO A 114 6.72 -7.57 1.36
CA PRO A 114 7.76 -7.33 0.35
C PRO A 114 8.20 -8.59 -0.40
N THR A 115 8.13 -9.73 0.29
CA THR A 115 8.54 -11.05 -0.17
C THR A 115 7.36 -11.93 -0.59
N ALA A 116 6.14 -11.37 -0.68
CA ALA A 116 4.99 -12.11 -1.18
C ALA A 116 5.25 -12.57 -2.63
N ALA A 117 4.75 -13.77 -2.94
CA ALA A 117 4.83 -14.33 -4.27
C ALA A 117 4.02 -13.48 -5.26
N GLU A 118 4.45 -13.50 -6.52
CA GLU A 118 3.67 -12.89 -7.60
C GLU A 118 2.59 -13.87 -8.03
N ASP A 119 1.35 -13.40 -8.09
CA ASP A 119 0.18 -14.17 -8.52
C ASP A 119 -0.21 -13.87 -9.97
N GLY A 120 0.53 -12.99 -10.66
CA GLY A 120 0.26 -12.55 -12.02
C GLY A 120 -0.94 -11.61 -12.15
N ALA A 121 -1.57 -11.20 -11.05
CA ALA A 121 -2.67 -10.26 -11.09
C ALA A 121 -2.17 -8.87 -11.54
N THR A 122 -2.97 -8.19 -12.36
CA THR A 122 -2.66 -6.85 -12.89
C THR A 122 -3.84 -5.91 -12.70
N TRP A 123 -3.59 -4.60 -12.77
CA TRP A 123 -4.66 -3.61 -12.77
C TRP A 123 -5.34 -3.57 -14.14
N PRO A 124 -6.67 -3.36 -14.19
CA PRO A 124 -7.36 -3.16 -15.45
C PRO A 124 -6.78 -1.96 -16.21
N LEU A 125 -6.49 -2.15 -17.50
CA LEU A 125 -5.85 -1.14 -18.36
C LEU A 125 -6.86 -0.22 -19.08
N ASN A 126 -8.16 -0.50 -18.94
CA ASN A 126 -9.22 0.11 -19.75
C ASN A 126 -9.35 1.62 -19.51
N TRP A 127 -9.13 2.05 -18.26
CA TRP A 127 -9.12 3.45 -17.85
C TRP A 127 -7.86 3.74 -17.04
N PRO A 128 -7.08 4.77 -17.39
CA PRO A 128 -5.88 5.10 -16.63
C PRO A 128 -6.28 5.55 -15.21
N ARG A 129 -5.66 4.95 -14.20
CA ARG A 129 -5.83 5.35 -12.79
C ARG A 129 -4.69 6.31 -12.41
N PRO A 130 -4.95 7.36 -11.62
CA PRO A 130 -3.90 8.28 -11.22
C PRO A 130 -2.89 7.59 -10.27
N PRO A 131 -1.58 7.83 -10.43
CA PRO A 131 -0.55 7.31 -9.52
C PRO A 131 -0.66 7.92 -8.12
N ARG A 132 -1.29 9.09 -7.98
CA ARG A 132 -1.58 9.73 -6.70
C ARG A 132 -3.08 9.84 -6.48
N LEU A 133 -3.58 9.02 -5.58
CA LEU A 133 -4.95 9.11 -5.05
C LEU A 133 -4.94 9.88 -3.72
N LEU A 134 -5.91 10.75 -3.54
CA LEU A 134 -6.16 11.41 -2.26
C LEU A 134 -6.75 10.38 -1.27
N ALA A 135 -6.31 10.43 -0.02
CA ALA A 135 -6.82 9.53 1.02
C ALA A 135 -8.33 9.69 1.26
N ARG A 136 -8.86 10.88 0.98
CA ARG A 136 -10.29 11.18 0.93
C ARG A 136 -10.52 12.12 -0.26
N PRO A 137 -11.54 11.86 -1.11
CA PRO A 137 -11.91 12.81 -2.16
C PRO A 137 -12.19 14.19 -1.58
N GLU A 138 -11.65 15.23 -2.22
CA GLU A 138 -11.85 16.62 -1.82
C GLU A 138 -12.99 17.24 -2.63
N PRO A 139 -13.96 17.94 -2.01
CA PRO A 139 -15.04 18.57 -2.74
C PRO A 139 -14.51 19.67 -3.67
N ILE A 140 -15.10 19.76 -4.86
CA ILE A 140 -14.80 20.82 -5.84
C ILE A 140 -16.09 21.47 -6.31
N GLU A 141 -16.00 22.75 -6.63
CA GLU A 141 -17.07 23.45 -7.33
C GLU A 141 -16.86 23.30 -8.82
N VAL A 142 -17.93 23.03 -9.56
CA VAL A 142 -17.84 22.88 -11.02
C VAL A 142 -18.85 23.77 -11.71
N ILE A 143 -18.49 24.18 -12.92
CA ILE A 143 -19.44 24.73 -13.88
C ILE A 143 -19.57 23.67 -14.97
N ALA A 144 -20.73 23.02 -15.05
CA ALA A 144 -21.06 22.01 -16.05
C ALA A 144 -22.24 22.51 -16.88
N LEU A 145 -22.21 22.25 -18.20
CA LEU A 145 -23.26 22.70 -19.11
C LEU A 145 -24.52 21.82 -19.03
N LEU A 146 -24.35 20.55 -18.68
CA LEU A 146 -25.41 19.53 -18.59
C LEU A 146 -24.99 18.48 -17.54
N PRO A 147 -25.96 17.73 -16.96
CA PRO A 147 -25.68 16.71 -15.94
C PRO A 147 -24.64 15.69 -16.39
N ASP A 148 -24.71 15.18 -17.62
CA ASP A 148 -23.84 14.08 -18.09
C ASP A 148 -22.54 14.51 -18.75
N HIS A 149 -22.27 15.82 -18.82
CA HIS A 149 -21.08 16.33 -19.47
C HIS A 149 -19.96 16.61 -18.48
N PRO A 150 -18.69 16.46 -18.92
CA PRO A 150 -17.57 16.93 -18.12
C PRO A 150 -17.68 18.44 -17.86
N PRO A 151 -17.16 18.93 -16.72
CA PRO A 151 -17.25 20.35 -16.39
C PRO A 151 -16.37 21.19 -17.32
N VAL A 152 -16.79 22.42 -17.60
CA VAL A 152 -16.00 23.40 -18.39
C VAL A 152 -14.93 24.09 -17.55
N SER A 153 -15.16 24.19 -16.24
CA SER A 153 -14.17 24.65 -15.26
C SER A 153 -14.51 24.11 -13.88
N PHE A 154 -13.50 23.96 -13.04
CA PHE A 154 -13.68 23.59 -11.64
C PHE A 154 -12.79 24.45 -10.73
N THR A 155 -13.22 24.60 -9.48
CA THR A 155 -12.46 25.30 -8.43
C THR A 155 -12.03 24.30 -7.38
N TRP A 156 -10.72 24.21 -7.16
CA TRP A 156 -10.12 23.35 -6.14
C TRP A 156 -9.18 24.17 -5.27
N ARG A 157 -9.40 24.14 -3.94
CA ARG A 157 -8.62 24.91 -2.95
C ARG A 157 -8.49 26.40 -3.30
N GLY A 158 -9.59 26.99 -3.78
CA GLY A 158 -9.67 28.41 -4.17
C GLY A 158 -9.06 28.74 -5.54
N LYS A 159 -8.39 27.79 -6.22
CA LYS A 159 -7.86 27.99 -7.57
C LYS A 159 -8.87 27.49 -8.60
N ARG A 160 -9.37 28.40 -9.44
CA ARG A 160 -10.21 28.05 -10.60
C ARG A 160 -9.33 27.55 -11.74
N ARG A 161 -9.76 26.48 -12.39
CA ARG A 161 -9.08 25.79 -13.50
C ARG A 161 -10.05 25.58 -14.65
N ARG A 162 -9.66 25.99 -15.85
CA ARG A 162 -10.47 25.78 -17.06
C ARG A 162 -10.14 24.41 -17.65
N VAL A 163 -11.15 23.62 -17.92
CA VAL A 163 -10.97 22.30 -18.55
C VAL A 163 -10.77 22.49 -20.04
N LYS A 164 -9.68 21.95 -20.57
CA LYS A 164 -9.32 21.97 -21.99
C LYS A 164 -9.69 20.67 -22.68
N ARG A 165 -9.51 19.54 -22.00
CA ARG A 165 -9.89 18.20 -22.46
C ARG A 165 -10.50 17.41 -21.32
N ALA A 166 -11.42 16.51 -21.66
CA ALA A 166 -12.03 15.63 -20.70
C ALA A 166 -12.38 14.29 -21.35
N ASP A 167 -12.07 13.20 -20.66
CA ASP A 167 -12.44 11.83 -21.02
C ASP A 167 -13.35 11.25 -19.93
N GLY A 168 -14.42 10.54 -20.32
CA GLY A 168 -15.41 9.95 -19.41
C GLY A 168 -16.85 10.06 -19.92
N PRO A 169 -17.86 9.65 -19.13
CA PRO A 169 -17.71 9.14 -17.77
C PRO A 169 -17.28 7.67 -17.71
N GLU A 170 -16.33 7.36 -16.84
CA GLU A 170 -16.17 6.00 -16.31
C GLU A 170 -17.13 5.83 -15.13
N ARG A 171 -18.15 4.98 -15.31
CA ARG A 171 -19.14 4.70 -14.26
C ARG A 171 -18.65 3.59 -13.34
N ILE A 172 -18.51 3.91 -12.05
CA ILE A 172 -18.15 2.97 -10.99
C ILE A 172 -19.33 2.81 -10.04
N PHE A 173 -19.79 1.57 -9.87
CA PHE A 173 -20.84 1.22 -8.91
C PHE A 173 -20.24 0.96 -7.54
N GLY A 174 -20.99 1.33 -6.50
CA GLY A 174 -20.68 0.96 -5.13
C GLY A 174 -20.68 -0.56 -4.97
N GLU A 175 -19.83 -1.07 -4.07
CA GLU A 175 -19.82 -2.49 -3.77
C GLU A 175 -20.91 -2.76 -2.73
N TRP A 176 -22.14 -3.00 -3.20
CA TRP A 176 -23.34 -3.21 -2.38
C TRP A 176 -23.16 -4.29 -1.30
N TRP A 177 -22.30 -5.29 -1.55
CA TRP A 177 -21.97 -6.35 -0.58
C TRP A 177 -21.05 -5.91 0.56
N LYS A 178 -20.45 -4.72 0.50
CA LYS A 178 -19.58 -4.17 1.56
C LYS A 178 -20.35 -3.33 2.56
N ARG A 179 -21.27 -2.47 2.09
CA ARG A 179 -22.00 -1.50 2.92
C ARG A 179 -23.36 -1.19 2.31
N SER A 180 -24.39 -1.09 3.14
CA SER A 180 -25.75 -0.72 2.69
C SER A 180 -25.81 0.67 2.04
N SER A 181 -24.94 1.61 2.45
CA SER A 181 -24.84 2.94 1.83
C SER A 181 -24.31 2.91 0.40
N GLU A 182 -23.75 1.78 -0.05
CA GLU A 182 -23.21 1.59 -1.40
C GLU A 182 -24.18 0.81 -2.30
N TRP A 183 -25.40 0.50 -1.83
CA TRP A 183 -26.38 -0.35 -2.53
C TRP A 183 -26.74 0.18 -3.93
N VAL A 184 -26.97 1.48 -4.03
CA VAL A 184 -27.29 2.20 -5.29
C VAL A 184 -26.24 3.27 -5.61
N ALA A 185 -25.14 3.31 -4.87
CA ALA A 185 -24.16 4.38 -5.02
C ALA A 185 -23.49 4.31 -6.39
N VAL A 186 -23.47 5.44 -7.11
CA VAL A 186 -22.80 5.56 -8.40
C VAL A 186 -21.76 6.66 -8.33
N ARG A 187 -20.63 6.49 -9.01
CA ARG A 187 -19.64 7.55 -9.23
C ARG A 187 -19.29 7.60 -10.70
N ASP A 188 -19.57 8.73 -11.34
CA ASP A 188 -19.18 8.99 -12.72
C ASP A 188 -17.87 9.77 -12.72
N TYR A 189 -16.78 9.08 -13.07
CA TYR A 189 -15.42 9.62 -13.09
C TYR A 189 -15.05 10.21 -14.45
N PHE A 190 -14.28 11.29 -14.39
CA PHE A 190 -13.75 11.98 -15.56
C PHE A 190 -12.25 12.24 -15.35
N VAL A 191 -11.47 12.03 -16.40
CA VAL A 191 -10.09 12.52 -16.48
C VAL A 191 -10.15 13.88 -17.17
N VAL A 192 -9.72 14.94 -16.49
CA VAL A 192 -9.76 16.31 -17.03
C VAL A 192 -8.35 16.89 -17.11
N GLU A 193 -8.03 17.52 -18.23
CA GLU A 193 -6.80 18.29 -18.46
C GLU A 193 -7.13 19.79 -18.38
N ASP A 194 -6.39 20.54 -17.58
CA ASP A 194 -6.55 22.00 -17.52
C ASP A 194 -5.78 22.74 -18.64
N ASP A 195 -5.84 24.06 -18.64
CA ASP A 195 -5.18 24.91 -19.62
C ASP A 195 -3.64 24.94 -19.48
N VAL A 196 -3.12 24.55 -18.31
CA VAL A 196 -1.68 24.43 -18.01
C VAL A 196 -1.17 23.03 -18.33
N GLY A 197 -2.06 22.08 -18.63
CA GLY A 197 -1.74 20.68 -18.94
C GLY A 197 -1.72 19.76 -17.72
N GLU A 198 -2.14 20.23 -16.54
CA GLU A 198 -2.27 19.39 -15.36
C GLU A 198 -3.50 18.49 -15.51
N ARG A 199 -3.34 17.19 -15.22
CA ARG A 199 -4.41 16.19 -15.35
C ARG A 199 -4.95 15.74 -14.01
N PHE A 200 -6.26 15.85 -13.86
CA PHE A 200 -6.99 15.55 -12.64
C PHE A 200 -7.99 14.42 -12.87
N TRP A 201 -8.22 13.66 -11.81
CA TRP A 201 -9.25 12.65 -11.76
C TRP A 201 -10.35 13.11 -10.82
N ILE A 202 -11.49 13.45 -11.40
CA ILE A 202 -12.63 14.01 -10.68
C ILE A 202 -13.84 13.09 -10.87
N PHE A 203 -14.81 13.16 -9.97
CA PHE A 203 -16.07 12.44 -10.15
C PHE A 203 -17.26 13.21 -9.64
N ARG A 204 -18.43 12.86 -10.19
CA ARG A 204 -19.73 13.19 -9.63
C ARG A 204 -20.23 12.03 -8.79
N ALA A 205 -20.69 12.31 -7.57
CA ALA A 205 -21.35 11.32 -6.71
C ALA A 205 -22.82 11.18 -7.11
N GLY A 206 -23.19 10.12 -7.80
CA GLY A 206 -24.52 9.87 -8.35
C GLY A 206 -24.54 9.93 -9.88
N ASP A 207 -25.52 9.26 -10.47
CA ASP A 207 -25.65 9.07 -11.92
C ASP A 207 -26.12 10.33 -12.66
N GLY A 208 -26.57 11.37 -11.95
CA GLY A 208 -27.05 12.63 -12.52
C GLY A 208 -28.56 12.70 -12.78
N VAL A 209 -29.29 11.61 -12.50
CA VAL A 209 -30.74 11.49 -12.74
C VAL A 209 -31.47 11.12 -11.45
N ASP A 210 -31.00 10.08 -10.77
CA ASP A 210 -31.62 9.55 -9.56
C ASP A 210 -30.88 10.04 -8.31
N ALA A 211 -31.61 10.77 -7.45
CA ALA A 211 -31.10 11.31 -6.20
C ALA A 211 -30.73 10.22 -5.18
N GLU A 212 -31.26 9.00 -5.31
CA GLU A 212 -30.89 7.88 -4.44
C GLU A 212 -29.46 7.39 -4.73
N THR A 213 -28.95 7.59 -5.96
CA THR A 213 -27.64 7.10 -6.37
C THR A 213 -26.47 7.94 -5.85
N GLY A 214 -26.74 9.17 -5.41
CA GLY A 214 -25.74 10.04 -4.80
C GLY A 214 -26.13 11.52 -4.74
N SER A 215 -25.29 12.32 -4.07
CA SER A 215 -25.55 13.74 -3.79
C SER A 215 -25.44 14.71 -4.99
N HIS A 216 -25.06 14.21 -6.16
CA HIS A 216 -24.64 14.95 -7.36
C HIS A 216 -23.49 15.95 -7.18
N LYS A 217 -22.85 15.97 -6.00
CA LYS A 217 -21.66 16.78 -5.72
C LYS A 217 -20.44 16.25 -6.46
N TRP A 218 -19.51 17.17 -6.73
CA TRP A 218 -18.27 16.87 -7.42
C TRP A 218 -17.09 16.82 -6.46
N PHE A 219 -16.17 15.91 -6.75
CA PHE A 219 -14.99 15.68 -5.95
C PHE A 219 -13.77 15.47 -6.83
N LEU A 220 -12.62 15.93 -6.36
CA LEU A 220 -11.31 15.56 -6.89
C LEU A 220 -10.79 14.37 -6.09
N HIS A 221 -10.42 13.30 -6.79
CA HIS A 221 -9.96 12.06 -6.16
C HIS A 221 -8.47 11.81 -6.40
N GLY A 222 -7.92 12.22 -7.54
CA GLY A 222 -6.50 11.98 -7.84
C GLY A 222 -5.91 12.89 -8.90
N MET A 223 -4.61 12.75 -9.12
CA MET A 223 -3.82 13.55 -10.07
C MET A 223 -2.83 12.66 -10.83
N PHE A 224 -2.64 12.95 -12.12
CA PHE A 224 -1.80 12.15 -13.02
C PHE A 224 -0.34 12.61 -13.14
N ALA A 225 0.03 13.70 -12.46
CA ALA A 225 1.24 14.54 -12.64
C ALA A 225 1.10 15.58 -13.74
#